data_AF-A0A4Q4CSS9-F1
#
_entry.id   AF-A0A4Q4CSS9-F1
#
_cell.length_a   1.000
_cell.length_b   1.000
_cell.length_c   1.000
_cell.angle_alpha   90.00
_cell.angle_beta   90.00
_cell.angle_gamma   90.00
#
_symmetry.space_group_name_H-M   'P 1'
#
loop_
_entity.id
_entity.type
_entity.pdbx_description
1 polymer ?
#
loop_
_entity_poly.entity_id
_entity_poly.type
_entity_poly.pdbx_seq_one_letter_code
_entity_poly.pdbx_strand_id
1 'polypeptide(L)'
;MTISNVETITGGTGADTITLGAAASGATIALGAGADSLTLAAGGNTLTLGADIETVTGGTGADLITLTAGQTSGTIDLGAGTDSVTLFNAANTLTISNAETITGNSAVDNIILGAAISGAAVSLGTGVDSLTLANGANTITATNVETITGGTGAEGDVVGAGAAGDGLDV
;
A
#
# COMPACT_ATOMS: atom_id res chain seq x y z
N MET A 1 -11.49 -4.90 -18.48
CA MET A 1 -12.97 -4.85 -18.37
C MET A 1 -13.34 -3.70 -17.45
N THR A 2 -14.46 -2.98 -17.67
CA THR A 2 -14.93 -1.93 -16.75
C THR A 2 -16.17 -2.38 -15.99
N ILE A 3 -16.18 -2.20 -14.66
CA ILE A 3 -17.25 -2.66 -13.75
C ILE A 3 -17.72 -1.48 -12.88
N SER A 4 -19.00 -1.40 -12.52
CA SER A 4 -19.53 -0.33 -11.65
C SER A 4 -20.66 -0.85 -10.76
N ASN A 5 -20.89 -0.19 -9.63
CA ASN A 5 -21.94 -0.53 -8.66
C ASN A 5 -21.89 -2.00 -8.23
N VAL A 6 -20.71 -2.47 -7.84
CA VAL A 6 -20.49 -3.87 -7.47
C VAL A 6 -20.04 -3.98 -6.03
N GLU A 7 -20.63 -4.93 -5.30
CA GLU A 7 -20.26 -5.23 -3.92
C GLU A 7 -19.14 -6.28 -3.86
N THR A 8 -19.06 -7.18 -4.84
CA THR A 8 -18.04 -8.24 -4.89
C THR A 8 -17.60 -8.54 -6.32
N ILE A 9 -16.29 -8.63 -6.54
CA ILE A 9 -15.67 -9.09 -7.78
C ILE A 9 -14.83 -10.31 -7.47
N THR A 10 -15.03 -11.39 -8.24
CA THR A 10 -14.18 -12.59 -8.18
C THR A 10 -13.66 -12.92 -9.56
N GLY A 11 -12.34 -13.02 -9.68
CA GLY A 11 -11.65 -13.40 -10.91
C GLY A 11 -11.47 -14.90 -11.08
N GLY A 12 -10.67 -15.26 -12.09
CA GLY A 12 -10.48 -16.64 -12.53
C GLY A 12 -9.09 -17.19 -12.18
N THR A 13 -8.58 -18.07 -13.05
CA THR A 13 -7.21 -18.60 -12.96
C THR A 13 -6.28 -18.03 -14.03
N GLY A 14 -6.75 -17.02 -14.77
CA GLY A 14 -5.96 -16.32 -15.77
C GLY A 14 -5.75 -14.88 -15.34
N ALA A 15 -4.85 -14.17 -16.02
CA ALA A 15 -4.62 -12.76 -15.75
C ALA A 15 -5.90 -11.92 -15.97
N ASP A 16 -6.34 -11.27 -14.90
CA ASP A 16 -7.49 -10.40 -14.86
C ASP A 16 -7.05 -8.92 -14.89
N THR A 17 -7.73 -8.10 -15.70
CA THR A 17 -7.50 -6.65 -15.76
C THR A 17 -8.82 -5.92 -15.62
N ILE A 18 -9.05 -5.37 -14.43
CA ILE A 18 -10.30 -4.76 -14.01
C ILE A 18 -10.11 -3.26 -13.82
N THR A 19 -11.07 -2.49 -14.32
CA THR A 19 -11.18 -1.05 -14.06
C THR A 19 -12.52 -0.77 -13.41
N LEU A 20 -12.54 -0.08 -12.27
CA LEU A 20 -13.77 0.42 -11.70
C LEU A 20 -14.21 1.67 -12.48
N GLY A 21 -15.45 1.67 -12.97
CA GLY A 21 -16.04 2.78 -13.72
C GLY A 21 -16.66 3.87 -12.83
N ALA A 22 -16.82 3.59 -11.54
CA ALA A 22 -17.29 4.54 -10.52
C ALA A 22 -16.64 4.21 -9.18
N ALA A 23 -16.48 5.22 -8.32
CA ALA A 23 -15.93 5.04 -6.99
C ALA A 23 -16.73 3.99 -6.21
N ALA A 24 -16.04 3.05 -5.57
CA ALA A 24 -16.65 1.93 -4.87
C ALA A 24 -16.43 2.04 -3.37
N SER A 25 -17.49 1.83 -2.58
CA SER A 25 -17.43 1.90 -1.11
C SER A 25 -17.91 0.59 -0.50
N GLY A 26 -17.01 -0.12 0.17
CA GLY A 26 -17.28 -1.41 0.80
C GLY A 26 -17.20 -2.62 -0.14
N ALA A 27 -16.62 -2.46 -1.33
CA ALA A 27 -16.49 -3.56 -2.28
C ALA A 27 -15.34 -4.50 -1.89
N THR A 28 -15.55 -5.81 -2.10
CA THR A 28 -14.52 -6.85 -1.90
C THR A 28 -14.08 -7.42 -3.25
N ILE A 29 -12.78 -7.48 -3.50
CA ILE A 29 -12.23 -7.90 -4.79
C ILE A 29 -11.15 -8.96 -4.56
N ALA A 30 -11.28 -10.09 -5.24
CA ALA A 30 -10.31 -11.19 -5.26
C ALA A 30 -10.20 -11.71 -6.69
N LEU A 31 -9.04 -11.57 -7.35
CA LEU A 31 -8.91 -11.87 -8.79
C LEU A 31 -8.42 -13.30 -9.09
N GLY A 32 -8.11 -14.08 -8.07
CA GLY A 32 -7.87 -15.51 -8.13
C GLY A 32 -6.40 -15.87 -8.38
N ALA A 33 -6.11 -16.49 -9.51
CA ALA A 33 -4.74 -16.79 -9.88
C ALA A 33 -4.46 -16.15 -11.22
N GLY A 34 -3.26 -15.64 -11.42
CA GLY A 34 -2.97 -14.87 -12.60
C GLY A 34 -1.90 -13.85 -12.31
N ALA A 35 -1.74 -12.91 -13.23
CA ALA A 35 -1.06 -11.65 -12.96
C ALA A 35 -2.12 -10.58 -13.13
N ASP A 36 -2.66 -10.14 -12.00
CA ASP A 36 -3.93 -9.46 -11.91
C ASP A 36 -3.71 -7.98 -11.63
N SER A 37 -4.51 -7.15 -12.30
CA SER A 37 -4.43 -5.70 -12.21
C SER A 37 -5.80 -5.08 -11.96
N LEU A 38 -5.85 -4.22 -10.95
CA LEU A 38 -7.03 -3.46 -10.58
C LEU A 38 -6.75 -1.96 -10.69
N THR A 39 -7.49 -1.28 -11.56
CA THR A 39 -7.52 0.19 -11.66
C THR A 39 -8.76 0.73 -10.98
N LEU A 40 -8.61 1.63 -10.01
CA LEU A 40 -9.71 2.27 -9.30
C LEU A 40 -10.30 3.41 -10.12
N ALA A 41 -11.56 3.74 -9.81
CA ALA A 41 -12.19 4.91 -10.39
C ALA A 41 -11.69 6.18 -9.68
N ALA A 42 -11.83 7.32 -10.35
CA ALA A 42 -11.75 8.61 -9.66
C ALA A 42 -12.89 8.76 -8.62
N GLY A 43 -12.60 9.51 -7.55
CA GLY A 43 -13.41 9.59 -6.33
C GLY A 43 -12.81 8.73 -5.23
N GLY A 44 -13.32 8.85 -4.00
CA GLY A 44 -12.80 8.05 -2.89
C GLY A 44 -13.30 6.61 -2.93
N ASN A 45 -12.38 5.64 -2.93
CA ASN A 45 -12.69 4.22 -2.88
C ASN A 45 -12.48 3.65 -1.47
N THR A 46 -13.26 2.65 -1.08
CA THR A 46 -13.05 1.88 0.15
C THR A 46 -13.19 0.41 -0.20
N LEU A 47 -12.07 -0.30 -0.21
CA LEU A 47 -11.96 -1.63 -0.80
C LEU A 47 -11.29 -2.63 0.13
N THR A 48 -11.78 -3.84 0.06
CA THR A 48 -11.18 -5.02 0.70
C THR A 48 -10.60 -5.90 -0.40
N LEU A 49 -9.28 -6.07 -0.42
CA LEU A 49 -8.57 -6.75 -1.51
C LEU A 49 -7.96 -8.08 -1.04
N GLY A 50 -8.00 -9.09 -1.90
CA GLY A 50 -7.28 -10.36 -1.74
C GLY A 50 -5.77 -10.23 -1.97
N ALA A 51 -5.04 -11.30 -1.65
CA ALA A 51 -3.61 -11.42 -1.96
C ALA A 51 -3.31 -11.77 -3.43
N ASP A 52 -4.36 -11.92 -4.21
CA ASP A 52 -4.41 -12.29 -5.62
C ASP A 52 -4.54 -11.07 -6.54
N ILE A 53 -4.00 -9.93 -6.12
CA ILE A 53 -3.98 -8.71 -6.93
C ILE A 53 -2.57 -8.16 -6.89
N GLU A 54 -1.80 -8.41 -7.94
CA GLU A 54 -0.39 -8.03 -7.99
C GLU A 54 -0.19 -6.54 -8.24
N THR A 55 -1.15 -5.86 -8.87
CA THR A 55 -1.05 -4.43 -9.17
C THR A 55 -2.37 -3.69 -8.91
N VAL A 56 -2.32 -2.72 -8.01
CA VAL A 56 -3.40 -1.76 -7.76
C VAL A 56 -2.97 -0.38 -8.22
N THR A 57 -3.79 0.26 -9.03
CA THR A 57 -3.60 1.65 -9.47
C THR A 57 -4.83 2.46 -9.12
N GLY A 58 -4.67 3.41 -8.21
CA GLY A 58 -5.66 4.37 -7.77
C GLY A 58 -5.86 5.51 -8.76
N GLY A 59 -6.67 6.47 -8.35
CA GLY A 59 -7.07 7.60 -9.16
C GLY A 59 -6.88 8.92 -8.44
N THR A 60 -7.94 9.72 -8.42
CA THR A 60 -8.02 10.92 -7.59
C THR A 60 -9.01 10.67 -6.46
N GLY A 61 -8.82 11.24 -5.28
CA GLY A 61 -9.75 11.09 -4.15
C GLY A 61 -9.14 10.22 -3.06
N ALA A 62 -9.81 10.11 -1.91
CA ALA A 62 -9.28 9.35 -0.78
C ALA A 62 -9.59 7.86 -0.91
N ASP A 63 -8.58 7.05 -1.15
CA ASP A 63 -8.66 5.60 -1.28
C ASP A 63 -8.26 4.90 0.02
N LEU A 64 -9.12 4.01 0.51
CA LEU A 64 -8.90 3.19 1.69
C LEU A 64 -8.86 1.71 1.29
N ILE A 65 -7.67 1.12 1.34
CA ILE A 65 -7.43 -0.28 0.98
C ILE A 65 -7.18 -1.10 2.24
N THR A 66 -7.90 -2.21 2.38
CA THR A 66 -7.66 -3.22 3.42
C THR A 66 -7.32 -4.56 2.76
N LEU A 67 -6.16 -5.12 3.09
CA LEU A 67 -5.74 -6.43 2.59
C LEU A 67 -6.31 -7.56 3.47
N THR A 68 -6.65 -8.69 2.84
CA THR A 68 -7.27 -9.85 3.52
C THR A 68 -6.37 -11.07 3.64
N ALA A 69 -5.17 -11.00 3.08
CA ALA A 69 -4.16 -12.02 3.18
C ALA A 69 -2.77 -11.38 3.08
N GLY A 70 -1.75 -12.08 3.58
CA GLY A 70 -0.37 -11.61 3.53
C GLY A 70 0.14 -11.56 2.09
N GLN A 71 0.84 -10.48 1.76
CA GLN A 71 1.39 -10.26 0.42
C GLN A 71 2.86 -10.69 0.37
N THR A 72 3.24 -11.52 -0.60
CA THR A 72 4.66 -11.87 -0.83
C THR A 72 5.35 -10.93 -1.80
N SER A 73 4.56 -10.24 -2.63
CA SER A 73 4.96 -9.21 -3.57
C SER A 73 3.71 -8.45 -4.02
N GLY A 74 3.87 -7.25 -4.56
CA GLY A 74 2.78 -6.50 -5.18
C GLY A 74 3.09 -5.02 -5.20
N THR A 75 2.37 -4.31 -6.06
CA THR A 75 2.46 -2.85 -6.16
C THR A 75 1.10 -2.23 -5.90
N ILE A 76 1.08 -1.22 -5.02
CA ILE A 76 -0.10 -0.41 -4.76
C ILE A 76 0.31 1.04 -4.98
N ASP A 77 -0.23 1.68 -5.99
CA ASP A 77 -0.08 3.12 -6.22
C ASP A 77 -1.46 3.74 -6.14
N LEU A 78 -1.77 4.55 -5.13
CA LEU A 78 -3.13 5.10 -4.94
C LEU A 78 -3.35 6.46 -5.63
N GLY A 79 -2.33 7.00 -6.28
CA GLY A 79 -2.45 8.20 -7.09
C GLY A 79 -2.53 9.48 -6.27
N ALA A 80 -3.57 10.28 -6.44
CA ALA A 80 -3.71 11.57 -5.76
C ALA A 80 -4.87 11.54 -4.78
N GLY A 81 -4.62 11.90 -3.53
CA GLY A 81 -5.66 11.74 -2.53
C GLY A 81 -5.13 11.95 -1.13
N THR A 82 -5.93 11.51 -0.17
CA THR A 82 -5.46 11.21 1.18
C THR A 82 -5.73 9.74 1.38
N ASP A 83 -4.73 8.95 1.08
CA ASP A 83 -4.86 7.53 0.80
C ASP A 83 -4.32 6.70 1.96
N SER A 84 -4.91 5.53 2.18
CA SER A 84 -4.60 4.67 3.31
C SER A 84 -4.57 3.20 2.93
N VAL A 85 -3.53 2.50 3.38
CA VAL A 85 -3.38 1.04 3.25
C VAL A 85 -3.29 0.40 4.63
N THR A 86 -4.17 -0.56 4.89
CA THR A 86 -4.11 -1.44 6.06
C THR A 86 -3.66 -2.82 5.61
N LEU A 87 -2.51 -3.27 6.12
CA LEU A 87 -1.94 -4.57 5.82
C LEU A 87 -2.68 -5.68 6.58
N PHE A 88 -2.64 -6.90 6.03
CA PHE A 88 -3.24 -8.04 6.70
C PHE A 88 -2.34 -8.56 7.82
N ASN A 89 -2.92 -9.19 8.85
CA ASN A 89 -2.17 -9.79 9.97
C ASN A 89 -1.39 -11.06 9.58
N ALA A 90 -0.38 -10.88 8.75
CA ALA A 90 0.59 -11.84 8.27
C ALA A 90 1.84 -11.07 7.80
N ALA A 91 2.88 -11.78 7.36
CA ALA A 91 4.00 -11.10 6.75
C ALA A 91 3.59 -10.44 5.42
N ASN A 92 4.00 -9.20 5.19
CA ASN A 92 3.73 -8.47 3.95
C ASN A 92 5.04 -7.99 3.31
N THR A 93 5.13 -8.09 1.99
CA THR A 93 6.20 -7.52 1.18
C THR A 93 5.57 -6.80 0.00
N LEU A 94 5.65 -5.47 -0.01
CA LEU A 94 4.94 -4.63 -0.97
C LEU A 94 5.75 -3.39 -1.34
N THR A 95 5.55 -2.92 -2.57
CA THR A 95 5.86 -1.54 -2.94
C THR A 95 4.58 -0.71 -2.88
N ILE A 96 4.58 0.33 -2.07
CA ILE A 96 3.43 1.24 -1.90
C ILE A 96 3.85 2.64 -2.32
N SER A 97 3.10 3.25 -3.23
CA SER A 97 3.28 4.61 -3.70
C SER A 97 2.05 5.43 -3.38
N ASN A 98 2.25 6.71 -3.07
CA ASN A 98 1.18 7.68 -2.88
C ASN A 98 0.11 7.21 -1.88
N ALA A 99 0.55 6.77 -0.70
CA ALA A 99 -0.32 6.44 0.43
C ALA A 99 0.16 7.21 1.67
N GLU A 100 -0.63 8.18 2.13
CA GLU A 100 -0.28 9.02 3.28
C GLU A 100 -0.36 8.26 4.61
N THR A 101 -1.13 7.16 4.67
CA THR A 101 -1.22 6.32 5.86
C THR A 101 -0.96 4.85 5.51
N ILE A 102 0.03 4.24 6.16
CA ILE A 102 0.29 2.80 6.04
C ILE A 102 0.27 2.21 7.46
N THR A 103 -0.64 1.26 7.68
CA THR A 103 -0.80 0.58 8.96
C THR A 103 -0.54 -0.92 8.80
N GLY A 104 0.50 -1.40 9.45
CA GLY A 104 0.88 -2.80 9.56
C GLY A 104 0.23 -3.50 10.76
N ASN A 105 0.87 -4.58 11.20
CA ASN A 105 0.25 -5.55 12.10
C ASN A 105 1.24 -6.12 13.13
N SER A 106 1.11 -7.41 13.48
CA SER A 106 1.97 -8.06 14.47
C SER A 106 3.03 -9.00 13.88
N ALA A 107 3.01 -9.17 12.55
CA ALA A 107 3.94 -9.96 11.78
C ALA A 107 4.94 -9.06 11.04
N VAL A 108 5.94 -9.69 10.43
CA VAL A 108 7.04 -9.01 9.74
C VAL A 108 6.56 -8.35 8.44
N ASP A 109 6.65 -7.03 8.40
CA ASP A 109 6.30 -6.22 7.23
C ASP A 109 7.57 -5.62 6.59
N ASN A 110 7.74 -5.85 5.28
CA ASN A 110 8.81 -5.27 4.46
C ASN A 110 8.21 -4.37 3.37
N ILE A 111 8.20 -3.07 3.64
CA ILE A 111 7.54 -2.08 2.79
C ILE A 111 8.57 -1.21 2.07
N ILE A 112 8.37 -1.01 0.78
CA ILE A 112 9.14 -0.08 -0.04
C ILE A 112 8.22 1.06 -0.45
N LEU A 113 8.62 2.31 -0.19
CA LEU A 113 7.95 3.46 -0.78
C LEU A 113 8.38 3.58 -2.25
N GLY A 114 7.42 3.48 -3.18
CA GLY A 114 7.71 3.53 -4.61
C GLY A 114 7.85 4.95 -5.17
N ALA A 115 7.40 5.97 -4.43
CA ALA A 115 7.50 7.38 -4.78
C ALA A 115 7.82 8.22 -3.54
N ALA A 116 8.55 9.33 -3.73
CA ALA A 116 8.84 10.27 -2.65
C ALA A 116 7.54 10.87 -2.12
N ILE A 117 7.39 10.92 -0.79
CA ILE A 117 6.15 11.31 -0.13
C ILE A 117 6.40 12.33 0.99
N SER A 118 5.46 13.25 1.20
CA SER A 118 5.57 14.27 2.25
C SER A 118 4.38 14.22 3.20
N GLY A 119 4.67 14.17 4.50
CA GLY A 119 3.66 14.12 5.57
C GLY A 119 3.05 12.74 5.81
N ALA A 120 3.66 11.65 5.32
CA ALA A 120 3.10 10.31 5.51
C ALA A 120 3.28 9.79 6.95
N ALA A 121 2.32 9.01 7.43
CA ALA A 121 2.40 8.28 8.69
C ALA A 121 2.48 6.79 8.39
N VAL A 122 3.59 6.16 8.77
CA VAL A 122 3.83 4.72 8.59
C VAL A 122 3.98 4.09 9.96
N SER A 123 3.06 3.16 10.28
CA SER A 123 3.13 2.36 11.50
C SER A 123 3.08 0.89 11.15
N LEU A 124 4.20 0.18 11.17
CA LEU A 124 4.22 -1.25 10.78
C LEU A 124 3.84 -2.20 11.92
N GLY A 125 3.78 -1.67 13.14
CA GLY A 125 3.21 -2.38 14.28
C GLY A 125 4.26 -3.18 15.04
N THR A 126 3.89 -4.31 15.64
CA THR A 126 4.91 -5.13 16.32
C THR A 126 5.49 -6.11 15.31
N GLY A 127 6.79 -6.30 15.27
CA GLY A 127 7.36 -7.19 14.27
C GLY A 127 8.86 -7.02 14.23
N VAL A 128 9.48 -7.49 13.16
CA VAL A 128 10.83 -7.07 12.78
C VAL A 128 10.67 -6.47 11.40
N ASP A 129 10.24 -5.22 11.39
CA ASP A 129 9.71 -4.56 10.22
C ASP A 129 10.78 -3.71 9.55
N SER A 130 10.71 -3.63 8.22
CA SER A 130 11.61 -2.82 7.42
C SER A 130 10.85 -1.88 6.49
N LEU A 131 11.27 -0.62 6.46
CA LEU A 131 10.79 0.40 5.55
C LEU A 131 11.95 0.91 4.69
N THR A 132 11.85 0.75 3.37
CA THR A 132 12.78 1.37 2.42
C THR A 132 12.13 2.61 1.82
N LEU A 133 12.80 3.75 1.92
CA LEU A 133 12.32 5.01 1.38
C LEU A 133 12.54 5.11 -0.14
N ALA A 134 11.69 5.89 -0.80
CA ALA A 134 11.83 6.16 -2.22
C ALA A 134 13.03 7.08 -2.48
N ASN A 135 13.50 7.10 -3.73
CA ASN A 135 14.44 8.13 -4.17
C ASN A 135 13.78 9.52 -4.14
N GLY A 136 14.50 10.55 -3.70
CA GLY A 136 14.00 11.91 -3.52
C GLY A 136 13.74 12.24 -2.05
N ALA A 137 13.23 13.45 -1.78
CA ALA A 137 12.99 13.90 -0.42
C ALA A 137 11.69 13.30 0.15
N ASN A 138 11.80 12.56 1.24
CA ASN A 138 10.69 12.00 1.98
C ASN A 138 10.46 12.77 3.28
N THR A 139 9.21 12.96 3.71
CA THR A 139 8.89 13.46 5.04
C THR A 139 7.88 12.52 5.63
N ILE A 140 8.29 11.68 6.58
CA ILE A 140 7.45 10.66 7.17
C ILE A 140 7.50 10.71 8.69
N THR A 141 6.45 10.26 9.34
CA THR A 141 6.49 9.83 10.74
C THR A 141 6.44 8.32 10.73
N ALA A 142 7.53 7.68 11.18
CA ALA A 142 7.63 6.23 11.25
C ALA A 142 7.54 5.79 12.71
N THR A 143 6.60 4.88 13.01
CA THR A 143 6.42 4.31 14.34
C THR A 143 6.41 2.80 14.27
N ASN A 144 7.06 2.15 15.22
CA ASN A 144 7.18 0.70 15.27
C ASN A 144 7.67 0.15 13.91
N VAL A 145 8.88 0.59 13.54
CA VAL A 145 9.63 0.13 12.37
C VAL A 145 11.06 -0.07 12.85
N GLU A 146 11.56 -1.30 12.80
CA GLU A 146 12.87 -1.65 13.36
C GLU A 146 14.03 -1.24 12.44
N THR A 147 13.82 -1.26 11.12
CA THR A 147 14.83 -0.89 10.13
C THR A 147 14.28 0.10 9.12
N ILE A 148 14.93 1.25 8.97
CA ILE A 148 14.62 2.21 7.90
C ILE A 148 15.85 2.38 7.03
N THR A 149 15.69 2.14 5.73
CA THR A 149 16.74 2.32 4.72
C THR A 149 16.40 3.51 3.83
N GLY A 150 17.33 4.45 3.68
CA GLY A 150 17.16 5.61 2.80
C GLY A 150 17.11 5.26 1.31
N GLY A 151 16.62 6.20 0.50
CA GLY A 151 16.66 6.11 -0.96
C GLY A 151 18.04 6.43 -1.54
N THR A 152 18.24 6.13 -2.83
CA THR A 152 19.51 6.37 -3.56
C THR A 152 19.65 7.79 -4.15
N GLY A 153 18.76 8.74 -3.83
CA GLY A 153 18.74 10.07 -4.47
C GLY A 153 18.33 11.21 -3.54
N ALA A 154 19.20 12.24 -3.48
CA ALA A 154 19.09 13.56 -2.83
C ALA A 154 18.70 13.60 -1.34
N GLU A 155 19.62 14.14 -0.54
CA GLU A 155 19.48 14.32 0.91
C GLU A 155 18.33 15.29 1.24
N GLY A 156 17.26 14.77 1.85
CA GLY A 156 16.12 15.57 2.31
C GLY A 156 15.12 14.80 3.17
N ASP A 157 15.45 13.56 3.53
CA ASP A 157 14.58 12.68 4.29
C ASP A 157 14.43 13.18 5.72
N VAL A 158 13.20 13.44 6.12
CA VAL A 158 12.82 13.76 7.49
C VAL A 158 11.98 12.61 8.02
N VAL A 159 12.57 11.83 8.93
CA VAL A 159 11.89 10.75 9.63
C VAL A 159 11.60 11.22 11.05
N GLY A 160 10.34 11.54 11.33
CA GLY A 160 9.85 11.83 12.69
C GLY A 160 9.83 10.54 13.51
N ALA A 161 10.65 10.49 14.56
CA ALA A 161 10.84 9.29 15.36
C ALA A 161 9.64 8.97 16.26
N GLY A 162 9.22 7.71 16.25
CA GLY A 162 8.42 7.10 17.30
C GLY A 162 8.61 5.59 17.40
N ALA A 163 9.83 5.08 17.59
CA ALA A 163 10.05 3.74 18.15
C ALA A 163 11.48 3.51 18.66
N ALA A 164 11.59 2.52 19.55
CA ALA A 164 12.84 2.01 20.09
C ALA A 164 13.53 1.11 19.07
N GLY A 165 14.81 1.39 18.74
CA GLY A 165 15.66 0.44 18.01
C GLY A 165 16.50 1.01 16.86
N ASP A 166 16.39 2.31 16.57
CA ASP A 166 17.02 3.01 15.45
C ASP A 166 18.45 2.56 15.07
N GLY A 167 18.51 1.61 14.13
CA GLY A 167 19.55 1.56 13.11
C GLY A 167 19.07 2.39 11.93
N LEU A 168 19.09 3.72 12.06
CA LEU A 168 18.90 4.63 10.93
C LEU A 168 20.20 4.62 10.11
N ASP A 169 20.21 3.97 8.96
CA ASP A 169 21.23 4.17 7.92
C ASP A 169 20.65 5.16 6.90
N VAL A 170 20.66 6.44 7.28
CA VAL A 170 20.29 7.59 6.45
C VAL A 170 21.53 8.42 6.10
#